data_AF-A0AAX2ZXG3-F1
#
_entry.id   AF-A0AAX2ZXG3-F1
#
_cell.length_a   1.000
_cell.length_b   1.000
_cell.length_c   1.000
_cell.angle_alpha   90.00
_cell.angle_beta   90.00
_cell.angle_gamma   90.00
#
_symmetry.space_group_name_H-M   'P 1'
#
loop_
_entity.id
_entity.type
_entity.pdbx_description
1 polymer ?
#
loop_
_entity_poly.entity_id
_entity_poly.type
_entity_poly.pdbx_seq_one_letter_code
_entity_poly.pdbx_strand_id
1 'polypeptide(L)'
;MADELGVGPSDLRATSRNLSDVSSRMKNVLSTLQANLAAEGAPWGDDKMGDEFAKGESGHLSQRHWVDGSVAAKTDLLDYYSGGLRGAANSFEQDDQA
;
A
#
# COMPACT_ATOMS: atom_id res chain seq x y z
N MET A 1 25.21 -32.77 -2.63
CA MET A 1 23.87 -32.62 -3.23
C MET A 1 23.31 -31.36 -2.61
N ALA A 2 23.19 -30.27 -3.38
CA ALA A 2 22.56 -29.06 -2.87
C ALA A 2 21.06 -29.32 -2.73
N ASP A 3 20.42 -28.85 -1.66
CA ASP A 3 18.96 -28.84 -1.58
C ASP A 3 18.41 -28.14 -2.82
N GLU A 4 17.40 -28.76 -3.43
CA GLU A 4 16.75 -28.23 -4.61
C GLU A 4 16.00 -26.96 -4.21
N LEU A 5 16.54 -25.80 -4.60
CA LEU A 5 15.90 -24.50 -4.43
C LEU A 5 14.74 -24.41 -5.44
N GLY A 6 13.57 -24.89 -5.01
CA GLY A 6 12.31 -24.80 -5.76
C GLY A 6 11.26 -23.96 -5.04
N VAL A 7 10.40 -23.30 -5.80
CA VAL A 7 9.22 -22.59 -5.29
C VAL A 7 7.98 -23.21 -5.95
N GLY A 8 7.04 -23.71 -5.15
CA GLY A 8 5.82 -24.32 -5.66
C GLY A 8 4.65 -23.34 -5.83
N PRO A 9 3.59 -23.72 -6.58
CA PRO A 9 2.38 -22.91 -6.69
C PRO A 9 1.74 -22.54 -5.34
N SER A 10 1.82 -23.44 -4.35
CA SER A 10 1.36 -23.18 -2.98
C SER A 10 2.10 -22.02 -2.31
N ASP A 11 3.42 -21.94 -2.50
CA ASP A 11 4.28 -20.91 -1.90
C ASP A 11 4.04 -19.55 -2.54
N LEU A 12 3.89 -19.53 -3.86
CA LEU A 12 3.50 -18.34 -4.63
C LEU A 12 2.14 -17.81 -4.15
N ARG A 13 1.15 -18.69 -3.95
CA ARG A 13 -0.16 -18.27 -3.44
C ARG A 13 -0.12 -17.81 -2.00
N ALA A 14 0.66 -18.47 -1.14
CA ALA A 14 0.82 -18.05 0.25
C ALA A 14 1.42 -16.64 0.31
N THR A 15 2.47 -16.39 -0.46
CA THR A 15 3.12 -15.07 -0.55
C THR A 15 2.17 -14.03 -1.15
N SER A 16 1.47 -14.36 -2.22
CA SER A 16 0.44 -13.50 -2.84
C SER A 16 -0.60 -13.03 -1.82
N ARG A 17 -1.15 -13.95 -1.01
CA ARG A 17 -2.12 -13.62 0.05
C ARG A 17 -1.51 -12.70 1.11
N ASN A 18 -0.27 -12.95 1.53
CA ASN A 18 0.41 -12.11 2.51
C ASN A 18 0.57 -10.67 2.00
N LEU A 19 1.06 -10.50 0.77
CA LEU A 19 1.23 -9.17 0.17
C LEU A 19 -0.11 -8.42 0.06
N SER A 20 -1.18 -9.12 -0.33
CA SER A 20 -2.53 -8.55 -0.41
C SER A 20 -3.08 -8.16 0.97
N ASP A 21 -2.82 -8.95 2.01
CA ASP A 21 -3.22 -8.62 3.39
C ASP A 21 -2.50 -7.36 3.89
N VAL A 22 -1.17 -7.30 3.71
CA VAL A 22 -0.38 -6.12 4.11
C VAL A 22 -0.85 -4.87 3.37
N SER A 23 -1.06 -4.97 2.05
CA SER A 23 -1.62 -3.87 1.25
C SER A 23 -2.96 -3.39 1.80
N SER A 24 -3.88 -4.32 2.06
CA SER A 24 -5.22 -4.01 2.60
C SER A 24 -5.15 -3.32 3.97
N ARG A 25 -4.27 -3.80 4.86
CA ARG A 25 -4.07 -3.20 6.19
C ARG A 25 -3.49 -1.79 6.09
N MET A 26 -2.52 -1.56 5.21
CA MET A 26 -1.97 -0.22 4.99
C MET A 26 -3.04 0.75 4.47
N LYS A 27 -3.86 0.34 3.49
CA LYS A 27 -4.98 1.13 2.98
C LYS A 27 -5.99 1.48 4.08
N ASN A 28 -6.32 0.51 4.94
CA ASN A 28 -7.24 0.71 6.06
C ASN A 28 -6.73 1.70 7.10
N VAL A 29 -5.44 1.62 7.46
CA VAL A 29 -4.80 2.58 8.38
C VAL A 29 -4.85 3.99 7.80
N LEU A 30 -4.47 4.15 6.53
CA LEU A 30 -4.51 5.45 5.87
C LEU A 30 -5.93 6.02 5.81
N SER A 31 -6.91 5.22 5.39
CA SER A 31 -8.31 5.61 5.30
C SER A 31 -8.86 6.07 6.66
N THR A 32 -8.55 5.32 7.73
CA THR A 32 -8.96 5.66 9.09
C THR A 32 -8.32 6.97 9.57
N LEU A 33 -7.02 7.15 9.30
CA LEU A 33 -6.32 8.39 9.62
C LEU A 33 -6.94 9.59 8.89
N GLN A 34 -7.19 9.44 7.58
CA GLN A 34 -7.80 10.50 6.76
C GLN A 34 -9.21 10.86 7.24
N ALA A 35 -10.02 9.87 7.61
CA ALA A 35 -11.35 10.08 8.15
C ALA A 35 -11.31 10.83 9.49
N ASN A 36 -10.42 10.42 10.41
CA ASN A 36 -10.26 11.09 11.70
C ASN A 36 -9.78 12.54 11.52
N LEU A 37 -8.78 12.79 10.66
CA LEU A 37 -8.30 14.15 10.39
C LEU A 37 -9.36 15.03 9.74
N ALA A 38 -10.22 14.47 8.88
CA ALA A 38 -11.32 15.21 8.27
C ALA A 38 -12.38 15.60 9.32
N ALA A 39 -12.63 14.75 10.31
CA ALA A 39 -13.59 15.01 11.38
C ALA A 39 -13.12 16.10 12.35
N GLU A 40 -11.81 16.18 12.63
CA GLU A 40 -11.22 17.20 13.51
C GLU A 40 -11.17 18.60 12.84
N GLY A 41 -11.14 18.65 11.50
CA GLY A 41 -10.98 19.89 10.75
C GLY A 41 -9.55 20.45 10.79
N ALA A 42 -9.39 21.70 10.37
CA ALA A 42 -8.09 22.36 10.38
C ALA A 42 -7.77 22.87 11.81
N PRO A 43 -6.69 22.40 12.46
CA PRO A 43 -6.30 22.88 13.79
C PRO A 43 -5.60 24.25 13.76
N TRP A 44 -5.32 24.79 12.57
CA TRP A 44 -4.72 26.11 12.36
C TRP A 44 -5.80 27.15 12.03
N GLY A 45 -5.59 28.41 12.44
CA GLY A 45 -6.49 29.52 12.12
C GLY A 45 -6.27 30.09 10.72
N ASP A 46 -7.07 31.10 10.36
CA ASP A 46 -6.99 31.82 9.07
C ASP A 46 -6.01 33.02 9.10
N ASP A 47 -5.13 33.08 10.10
CA ASP A 47 -4.12 34.13 10.19
C ASP A 47 -2.89 33.78 9.36
N LYS A 48 -1.95 34.74 9.26
CA LYS A 48 -0.71 34.55 8.49
C LYS A 48 0.08 33.31 8.94
N MET A 49 0.10 33.03 10.25
CA MET A 49 0.83 31.87 10.78
C MET A 49 0.16 30.55 10.37
N GLY A 50 -1.17 30.48 10.45
CA GLY A 50 -1.93 29.32 10.01
C GLY A 50 -1.83 29.07 8.50
N ASP A 51 -1.85 30.14 7.69
CA ASP A 51 -1.67 30.03 6.24
C ASP A 51 -0.26 29.53 5.87
N GLU A 52 0.80 30.09 6.50
CA GLU A 52 2.18 29.62 6.30
C GLU A 52 2.36 28.17 6.75
N PHE A 53 1.76 27.77 7.87
CA PHE A 53 1.80 26.39 8.36
C PHE A 53 1.11 25.42 7.39
N ALA A 54 -0.07 25.78 6.89
CA ALA A 54 -0.88 24.90 6.06
C ALA A 54 -0.39 24.82 4.61
N LYS A 55 -0.11 25.98 4.01
CA LYS A 55 0.09 26.17 2.57
C LYS A 55 1.51 26.59 2.18
N GLY A 56 2.42 26.78 3.13
CA GLY A 56 3.83 27.01 2.82
C GLY A 56 4.41 25.93 1.90
N GLU A 57 5.56 26.19 1.29
CA GLU A 57 6.20 25.29 0.30
C GLU A 57 6.33 23.84 0.82
N SER A 58 6.66 23.68 2.10
CA SER A 58 6.66 22.40 2.82
C SER A 58 5.61 22.34 3.93
N GLY A 59 4.49 23.02 3.75
CA GLY A 59 3.40 23.11 4.71
C GLY A 59 2.69 21.78 4.94
N HIS A 60 1.83 21.74 5.96
CA HIS A 60 1.15 20.52 6.37
C HIS A 60 0.35 19.87 5.22
N LEU A 61 -0.29 20.65 4.35
CA LEU A 61 -1.08 20.11 3.24
C LEU A 61 -0.22 19.41 2.18
N SER A 62 0.96 19.95 1.86
CA SER A 62 1.86 19.31 0.90
C SER A 62 2.47 18.03 1.48
N GLN A 63 2.86 18.05 2.76
CA GLN A 63 3.33 16.85 3.46
C GLN A 63 2.27 15.76 3.52
N ARG A 64 1.01 16.13 3.85
CA ARG A 64 -0.12 15.20 3.84
C ARG A 64 -0.31 14.56 2.47
N HIS A 65 -0.33 15.36 1.41
CA HIS A 65 -0.46 14.85 0.05
C HIS A 65 0.67 13.89 -0.32
N TRP A 66 1.91 14.21 0.07
CA TRP A 66 3.06 13.33 -0.16
C TRP A 66 2.95 12.01 0.59
N VAL A 67 2.53 12.02 1.86
CA VAL A 67 2.31 10.79 2.65
C VAL A 67 1.22 9.93 2.01
N ASP A 68 0.08 10.53 1.67
CA ASP A 68 -1.04 9.84 1.03
C ASP A 68 -0.60 9.15 -0.26
N GLY A 69 0.13 9.88 -1.13
CA GLY A 69 0.67 9.35 -2.38
C GLY A 69 1.72 8.26 -2.18
N SER A 70 2.61 8.41 -1.20
CA SER A 70 3.65 7.43 -0.88
C SER A 70 3.07 6.10 -0.39
N VAL A 71 2.03 6.16 0.45
CA VAL A 71 1.33 4.95 0.90
C VAL A 71 0.60 4.29 -0.26
N ALA A 72 -0.12 5.07 -1.08
CA ALA A 72 -0.82 4.56 -2.26
C ALA A 72 0.14 3.81 -3.21
N ALA A 73 1.27 4.44 -3.58
CA ALA A 73 2.26 3.83 -4.46
C ALA A 73 2.83 2.51 -3.92
N LYS A 74 3.05 2.43 -2.60
CA LYS A 74 3.52 1.18 -1.96
C LYS A 74 2.45 0.09 -1.99
N THR A 75 1.19 0.44 -1.71
CA THR A 75 0.09 -0.53 -1.72
C THR A 75 -0.20 -1.03 -3.13
N ASP A 76 -0.08 -0.18 -4.15
CA ASP A 76 -0.24 -0.57 -5.55
C ASP A 76 0.86 -1.55 -5.98
N LEU A 77 2.10 -1.34 -5.51
CA LEU A 77 3.20 -2.27 -5.76
C LEU A 77 2.97 -3.64 -5.12
N LEU A 78 2.47 -3.67 -3.87
CA LEU A 78 2.13 -4.91 -3.18
C LEU A 78 1.00 -5.66 -3.89
N ASP A 79 -0.03 -4.96 -4.34
CA ASP A 79 -1.13 -5.54 -5.11
C ASP A 79 -0.66 -6.10 -6.44
N TYR A 80 0.21 -5.36 -7.15
CA TYR A 80 0.80 -5.79 -8.40
C TYR A 80 1.59 -7.11 -8.23
N TYR A 81 2.46 -7.17 -7.23
CA TYR A 81 3.21 -8.40 -6.93
C TYR A 81 2.31 -9.54 -6.46
N SER A 82 1.31 -9.25 -5.64
CA SER A 82 0.31 -10.24 -5.23
C SER A 82 -0.41 -10.86 -6.43
N GLY A 83 -0.84 -10.02 -7.38
CA GLY A 83 -1.48 -10.45 -8.62
C GLY A 83 -0.56 -11.28 -9.50
N GLY A 84 0.70 -10.83 -9.69
CA GLY A 84 1.70 -11.55 -10.47
C GLY A 84 2.00 -12.95 -9.93
N LEU A 85 2.21 -13.07 -8.60
CA LEU A 85 2.45 -14.37 -7.95
C LEU A 85 1.24 -15.31 -8.04
N ARG A 86 0.03 -14.78 -7.88
CA ARG A 86 -1.20 -15.56 -8.05
C ARG A 86 -1.36 -16.04 -9.50
N GLY A 87 -1.06 -15.18 -10.46
CA GLY A 87 -1.06 -15.51 -11.89
C GLY A 87 -0.08 -16.65 -12.19
N ALA A 88 1.18 -16.51 -11.77
CA ALA A 88 2.20 -17.54 -11.95
C ALA A 88 1.81 -18.89 -11.33
N ALA A 89 1.26 -18.89 -10.10
CA ALA A 89 0.78 -20.10 -9.46
C ALA A 89 -0.33 -20.80 -10.25
N ASN A 90 -1.26 -20.04 -10.83
CA ASN A 90 -2.32 -20.58 -11.66
C ASN A 90 -1.78 -21.17 -12.97
N SER A 91 -0.81 -20.50 -13.61
CA SER A 91 -0.19 -21.00 -14.83
C SER A 91 0.55 -22.32 -14.60
N PHE A 92 1.37 -22.41 -13.56
CA PHE A 92 2.10 -23.65 -13.27
C PHE A 92 1.19 -24.85 -13.00
N GLU A 93 0.09 -24.65 -12.27
CA GLU A 93 -0.86 -25.74 -12.05
C GLU A 93 -1.66 -26.13 -13.29
N GLN A 94 -1.91 -25.19 -14.21
CA GLN A 94 -2.53 -25.52 -15.49
C GLN A 94 -1.58 -26.33 -16.37
N ASP A 95 -0.30 -25.93 -16.41
CA ASP A 95 0.73 -26.64 -17.18
C ASP A 95 0.99 -28.05 -16.62
N ASP A 96 0.96 -28.25 -15.30
CA ASP A 96 1.10 -29.57 -14.66
C ASP A 96 -0.09 -30.52 -14.94
N GLN A 97 -1.23 -29.98 -15.37
CA GLN A 97 -2.46 -30.74 -15.67
C GLN A 97 -2.59 -31.10 -17.16
N ALA A 98 -1.70 -30.60 -18.03
CA ALA A 98 -1.69 -30.81 -19.47
C ALA A 98 -0.79 -31.97 -19.89
#